data_AF-A0A1S1T9I7-F1
#
_entry.id   AF-A0A1S1T9I7-F1
#
_cell.length_a   1.000
_cell.length_b   1.000
_cell.length_c   1.000
_cell.angle_alpha   90.00
_cell.angle_beta   90.00
_cell.angle_gamma   90.00
#
_symmetry.space_group_name_H-M   'P 1'
#
loop_
_entity.id
_entity.type
_entity.pdbx_description
1 polymer ?
#
loop_
_entity_poly.entity_id
_entity_poly.type
_entity_poly.pdbx_seq_one_letter_code
_entity_poly.pdbx_strand_id
1 'polypeptide(L)'
;MKERTEIEQTDFSEYEQTRAAQHEILCRLTATLVHVMNDFCRLRQCRRRLRVCSGPMQPSPHQIWKGHAQKEIGLSGKACADLPICMAHQRPEYYQIYRQAMEEVQDMQQEHADIDLLYAFVRAAAKRRPRRPALLTSNPYHPTSSGETKG
;
A
#
# COMPACT_ATOMS: atom_id res chain seq x y z
N MET A 1 -23.71 32.03 43.10
CA MET A 1 -22.53 32.01 42.21
C MET A 1 -22.22 30.56 41.88
N LYS A 2 -22.40 30.15 40.62
CA LYS A 2 -21.93 28.85 40.12
C LYS A 2 -20.86 29.17 39.09
N GLU A 3 -19.60 29.17 39.51
CA GLU A 3 -18.46 29.14 38.60
C GLU A 3 -18.53 27.80 37.86
N ARG A 4 -18.93 27.88 36.59
CA ARG A 4 -18.86 26.77 35.65
C ARG A 4 -17.50 26.92 35.00
N THR A 5 -16.53 26.15 35.45
CA THR A 5 -15.23 26.02 34.80
C THR A 5 -15.47 25.42 33.42
N GLU A 6 -15.45 26.27 32.39
CA GLU A 6 -15.32 25.86 31.00
C GLU A 6 -13.94 25.19 30.88
N ILE A 7 -13.93 23.85 30.85
CA ILE A 7 -12.75 23.11 30.42
C ILE A 7 -12.62 23.43 28.94
N GLU A 8 -11.66 24.29 28.59
CA GLU A 8 -11.23 24.47 27.21
C GLU A 8 -10.94 23.08 26.63
N GLN A 9 -11.83 22.61 25.74
CA GLN A 9 -11.57 21.41 24.97
C GLN A 9 -10.40 21.74 24.05
N THR A 10 -9.24 21.16 24.34
CA THR A 10 -8.07 21.25 23.46
C THR A 10 -8.45 20.72 22.09
N ASP A 11 -8.41 21.58 21.07
CA ASP A 11 -8.68 21.19 19.69
C ASP A 11 -7.49 20.41 19.13
N PHE A 12 -7.69 19.13 18.86
CA PHE A 12 -6.70 18.24 18.26
C PHE A 12 -6.87 18.06 16.75
N SER A 13 -7.78 18.80 16.10
CA SER A 13 -8.14 18.61 14.69
C SER A 13 -6.93 18.63 13.74
N GLU A 14 -6.06 19.64 13.85
CA GLU A 14 -4.86 19.74 12.99
C GLU A 14 -3.88 18.58 13.22
N TYR A 15 -3.71 18.18 14.48
CA TYR A 15 -2.87 17.05 14.86
C TYR A 15 -3.42 15.75 14.26
N GLU A 16 -4.73 15.52 14.37
CA GLU A 16 -5.37 14.32 13.82
C GLU A 16 -5.30 14.28 12.30
N GLN A 17 -5.47 15.42 11.62
CA GLN A 17 -5.31 15.52 10.16
C GLN A 17 -3.88 15.19 9.72
N THR A 18 -2.88 15.75 10.40
CA THR A 18 -1.47 15.49 10.12
C THR A 18 -1.14 14.01 10.33
N ARG A 19 -1.60 13.44 11.45
CA ARG A 19 -1.39 12.03 11.78
C ARG A 19 -2.08 11.10 10.78
N ALA A 20 -3.27 11.46 10.31
CA ALA A 20 -3.99 10.72 9.28
C ALA A 20 -3.25 10.72 7.94
N ALA A 21 -2.75 11.88 7.52
CA ALA A 21 -1.97 12.01 6.30
C ALA A 21 -0.67 11.18 6.36
N GLN A 22 0.07 11.27 7.46
CA GLN A 22 1.28 10.48 7.69
C GLN A 22 1.00 8.96 7.67
N HIS A 23 -0.07 8.55 8.36
CA HIS A 23 -0.51 7.15 8.38
C HIS A 23 -0.89 6.63 6.99
N GLU A 24 -1.61 7.43 6.20
CA GLU A 24 -1.96 7.08 4.83
C GLU A 24 -0.71 6.93 3.95
N ILE A 25 0.23 7.87 4.02
CA ILE A 25 1.50 7.82 3.28
C ILE A 25 2.26 6.54 3.62
N LEU A 26 2.48 6.27 4.91
CA LEU A 26 3.18 5.09 5.38
C LEU A 26 2.51 3.81 4.86
N CYS A 27 1.20 3.69 5.04
CA CYS A 27 0.46 2.53 4.56
C CYS A 27 0.54 2.36 3.05
N ARG A 28 0.44 3.44 2.27
CA ARG A 28 0.54 3.35 0.80
C ARG A 28 1.94 2.96 0.35
N LEU A 29 2.99 3.45 1.00
CA LEU A 29 4.37 3.05 0.74
C LEU A 29 4.56 1.56 1.02
N THR A 30 4.16 1.10 2.20
CA THR A 30 4.27 -0.32 2.56
C THR A 30 3.45 -1.21 1.63
N ALA A 31 2.22 -0.82 1.29
CA ALA A 31 1.40 -1.56 0.32
C ALA A 31 2.03 -1.58 -1.08
N THR A 32 2.70 -0.51 -1.48
CA THR A 32 3.45 -0.46 -2.74
C THR A 32 4.57 -1.49 -2.72
N LEU A 33 5.39 -1.47 -1.68
CA LEU A 33 6.54 -2.36 -1.51
C LEU A 33 6.12 -3.84 -1.42
N VAL A 34 5.18 -4.16 -0.52
CA VAL A 34 4.83 -5.54 -0.17
C VAL A 34 3.85 -6.13 -1.19
N HIS A 35 2.84 -5.38 -1.64
CA HIS A 35 1.77 -5.93 -2.49
C HIS A 35 1.87 -5.55 -3.96
N VAL A 36 2.14 -4.29 -4.28
CA VAL A 36 2.10 -3.83 -5.68
C VAL A 36 3.32 -4.33 -6.44
N MET A 37 4.51 -4.20 -5.86
CA MET A 37 5.77 -4.62 -6.51
C MET A 37 5.91 -6.15 -6.65
N ASN A 38 5.28 -6.92 -5.76
CA ASN A 38 5.27 -8.38 -5.80
C ASN A 38 4.02 -8.96 -6.49
N ASP A 39 3.24 -8.13 -7.19
CA ASP A 39 2.02 -8.51 -7.91
C ASP A 39 0.89 -9.15 -7.06
N PHE A 40 0.95 -9.08 -5.73
CA PHE A 40 -0.10 -9.57 -4.81
C PHE A 40 -1.34 -8.65 -4.74
N CYS A 41 -1.19 -7.36 -5.03
CA CYS A 41 -2.32 -6.42 -5.02
C CYS A 41 -3.33 -6.80 -6.12
N ARG A 42 -4.62 -6.99 -5.83
CA ARG A 42 -5.61 -7.35 -6.87
C ARG A 42 -6.05 -6.19 -7.77
N LEU A 43 -5.84 -4.94 -7.37
CA LEU A 43 -6.18 -3.78 -8.18
C LEU A 43 -5.25 -3.62 -9.38
N ARG A 44 -5.80 -3.79 -10.59
CA ARG A 44 -5.06 -3.68 -11.85
C ARG A 44 -4.47 -2.29 -12.05
N GLN A 45 -5.13 -1.24 -11.58
CA GLN A 45 -4.63 0.13 -11.68
C GLN A 45 -3.32 0.29 -10.90
N CYS A 46 -3.27 -0.19 -9.64
CA CYS A 46 -2.05 -0.19 -8.84
C CYS A 46 -0.95 -1.01 -9.52
N ARG A 47 -1.26 -2.26 -9.91
CA ARG A 47 -0.25 -3.16 -10.48
C ARG A 47 0.26 -2.75 -11.85
N ARG A 48 -0.60 -2.38 -12.80
CA ARG A 48 -0.19 -2.23 -14.21
C ARG A 48 0.02 -0.79 -14.65
N ARG A 49 -0.79 0.14 -14.16
CA ARG A 49 -0.78 1.54 -14.61
C ARG A 49 0.15 2.37 -13.76
N LEU A 50 -0.14 2.44 -12.46
CA LEU A 50 0.52 3.39 -11.57
C LEU A 50 1.80 2.82 -10.95
N ARG A 51 1.87 1.49 -10.76
CA ARG A 51 2.97 0.82 -10.02
C ARG A 51 3.13 1.31 -8.57
N VAL A 52 2.11 2.00 -8.05
CA VAL A 52 1.99 2.45 -6.66
C VAL A 52 0.62 2.08 -6.12
N CYS A 53 0.53 1.93 -4.79
CA CYS A 53 -0.73 1.72 -4.11
C CYS A 53 -1.62 2.96 -4.22
N SER A 54 -2.76 2.80 -4.87
CA SER A 54 -3.79 3.82 -5.10
C SER A 54 -5.17 3.31 -4.67
N GLY A 55 -5.21 2.20 -3.94
CA GLY A 55 -6.46 1.64 -3.44
C GLY A 55 -7.13 2.58 -2.43
N PRO A 56 -8.46 2.53 -2.30
CA PRO A 56 -9.17 3.26 -1.26
C PRO A 56 -8.68 2.84 0.13
N MET A 57 -8.59 3.80 1.03
CA MET A 57 -8.38 3.57 2.46
C MET A 57 -9.73 3.14 3.06
N GLN A 58 -9.73 2.08 3.87
CA GLN A 58 -10.94 1.53 4.47
C GLN A 58 -10.71 1.19 5.94
N PRO A 59 -11.73 1.33 6.80
CA PRO A 59 -11.67 0.87 8.17
C PRO A 59 -11.23 -0.58 8.23
N SER A 60 -10.30 -0.86 9.13
CA SER A 60 -9.68 -2.18 9.25
C SER A 60 -9.89 -2.75 10.65
N PRO A 61 -10.35 -4.01 10.79
CA PRO A 61 -10.39 -4.69 12.08
C PRO A 61 -9.02 -4.71 12.78
N HIS A 62 -7.94 -4.69 12.00
CA HIS A 62 -6.57 -4.68 12.51
C HIS A 62 -6.18 -3.38 13.23
N GLN A 63 -6.91 -2.29 13.02
CA GLN A 63 -6.64 -0.99 13.63
C GLN A 63 -7.58 -0.64 14.80
N ILE A 64 -8.52 -1.52 15.15
CA ILE A 64 -9.53 -1.27 16.21
C ILE A 64 -8.86 -0.82 17.51
N TRP A 65 -7.85 -1.55 17.98
CA TRP A 65 -7.14 -1.22 19.22
C TRP A 65 -6.36 0.10 19.16
N LYS A 66 -5.86 0.49 17.99
CA LYS A 66 -5.22 1.81 17.83
C LYS A 66 -6.25 2.93 17.96
N GLY A 67 -7.45 2.74 17.40
CA GLY A 67 -8.56 3.67 17.57
C GLY A 67 -9.01 3.81 19.02
N HIS A 68 -9.04 2.71 19.77
CA HIS A 68 -9.32 2.73 21.21
C HIS A 68 -8.24 3.51 21.99
N ALA A 69 -6.96 3.20 21.76
CA ALA A 69 -5.85 3.89 22.42
C ALA A 69 -5.85 5.40 22.12
N GLN A 70 -6.22 5.80 20.89
CA GLN A 70 -6.38 7.22 20.53
C GLN A 70 -7.51 7.89 21.31
N LYS A 71 -8.65 7.21 21.49
CA LYS A 71 -9.77 7.74 22.27
C LYS A 71 -9.45 7.90 23.75
N GLU A 72 -8.67 6.98 24.31
CA GLU A 72 -8.25 7.03 25.72
C GLU A 72 -7.39 8.27 26.03
N ILE A 73 -6.65 8.78 25.04
CA ILE A 73 -5.84 10.00 25.16
C ILE A 73 -6.56 11.27 24.67
N GLY A 74 -7.88 11.21 24.46
CA GLY A 74 -8.70 12.37 24.09
C GLY A 74 -8.78 12.68 22.59
N LEU A 75 -8.31 11.79 21.70
CA LEU A 75 -8.43 11.95 20.24
C LEU A 75 -9.70 11.26 19.72
N SER A 76 -10.08 11.52 18.45
CA SER A 76 -11.29 10.94 17.85
C SER A 76 -11.22 9.43 17.62
N GLY A 77 -10.00 8.89 17.51
CA GLY A 77 -9.75 7.48 17.16
C GLY A 77 -9.81 7.18 15.67
N LYS A 78 -9.94 8.20 14.81
CA LYS A 78 -10.08 8.02 13.35
C LYS A 78 -8.77 8.11 12.59
N ALA A 79 -7.79 8.85 13.10
CA ALA A 79 -6.58 9.21 12.35
C ALA A 79 -5.77 8.00 11.83
N CYS A 80 -5.81 6.85 12.51
CA CYS A 80 -5.06 5.66 12.09
C CYS A 80 -5.94 4.41 11.93
N ALA A 81 -7.25 4.59 11.71
CA ALA A 81 -8.21 3.48 11.67
C ALA A 81 -8.21 2.72 10.33
N ASP A 82 -7.74 3.36 9.26
CA ASP A 82 -7.92 2.85 7.91
C ASP A 82 -6.65 2.19 7.37
N LEU A 83 -6.82 1.17 6.52
CA LEU A 83 -5.75 0.57 5.72
C LEU A 83 -6.14 0.57 4.24
N PRO A 84 -5.17 0.46 3.32
CA PRO A 84 -5.46 0.26 1.91
C PRO A 84 -6.31 -1.00 1.72
N ILE A 85 -7.28 -0.99 0.80
CA ILE A 85 -8.19 -2.11 0.54
C ILE A 85 -7.51 -3.46 0.32
N CYS A 86 -6.27 -3.47 -0.20
CA CYS A 86 -5.53 -4.72 -0.38
C CYS A 86 -5.09 -5.37 0.94
N MET A 87 -5.12 -4.64 2.05
CA MET A 87 -4.74 -5.08 3.40
C MET A 87 -5.87 -5.01 4.44
N ALA A 88 -6.84 -4.09 4.28
CA ALA A 88 -7.86 -3.79 5.31
C ALA A 88 -8.58 -5.02 5.89
N HIS A 89 -8.88 -6.02 5.06
CA HIS A 89 -9.60 -7.24 5.46
C HIS A 89 -8.77 -8.52 5.25
N GLN A 90 -7.44 -8.40 5.14
CA GLN A 90 -6.58 -9.57 5.02
C GLN A 90 -6.54 -10.37 6.32
N ARG A 91 -6.13 -11.63 6.21
CA ARG A 91 -5.95 -12.47 7.39
C ARG A 91 -4.86 -11.91 8.32
N PRO A 92 -4.94 -12.14 9.64
CA PRO A 92 -3.99 -11.60 10.60
C PRO A 92 -2.52 -11.92 10.30
N GLU A 93 -2.22 -13.09 9.72
CA GLU A 93 -0.85 -13.49 9.41
C GLU A 93 -0.24 -12.59 8.34
N TYR A 94 -1.03 -12.21 7.32
CA TYR A 94 -0.59 -11.26 6.29
C TYR A 94 -0.49 -9.84 6.83
N TYR A 95 -1.38 -9.46 7.74
CA TYR A 95 -1.29 -8.16 8.41
C TYR A 95 -0.03 -8.06 9.27
N GLN A 96 0.38 -9.13 9.94
CA GLN A 96 1.60 -9.14 10.74
C GLN A 96 2.85 -8.89 9.89
N ILE A 97 2.96 -9.57 8.73
CA ILE A 97 4.04 -9.32 7.76
C ILE A 97 4.00 -7.86 7.27
N TYR A 98 2.81 -7.38 6.96
CA TYR A 98 2.62 -6.00 6.52
C TYR A 98 3.02 -4.99 7.60
N ARG A 99 2.67 -5.25 8.86
CA ARG A 99 3.02 -4.40 10.00
C ARG A 99 4.54 -4.34 10.20
N GLN A 100 5.23 -5.48 10.11
CA GLN A 100 6.69 -5.50 10.18
C GLN A 100 7.31 -4.66 9.06
N ALA A 101 6.80 -4.80 7.83
CA ALA A 101 7.24 -3.97 6.72
C ALA A 101 6.86 -2.48 6.87
N MET A 102 5.81 -2.13 7.63
CA MET A 102 5.54 -0.73 7.97
C MET A 102 6.62 -0.16 8.89
N GLU A 103 7.06 -0.93 9.89
CA GLU A 103 8.13 -0.54 10.81
C GLU A 103 9.43 -0.31 10.01
N GLU A 104 9.81 -1.23 9.11
CA GLU A 104 10.98 -1.08 8.23
C GLU A 104 10.89 0.16 7.31
N VAL A 105 9.72 0.42 6.71
CA VAL A 105 9.52 1.61 5.86
C VAL A 105 9.61 2.88 6.69
N GLN A 106 9.09 2.88 7.91
CA GLN A 106 9.15 4.02 8.81
C GLN A 106 10.60 4.33 9.20
N ASP A 107 11.39 3.30 9.52
CA ASP A 107 12.83 3.45 9.81
C ASP A 107 13.57 4.03 8.59
N MET A 108 13.30 3.51 7.39
CA MET A 108 13.87 4.06 6.15
C MET A 108 13.49 5.53 5.92
N GLN A 109 12.28 5.96 6.28
CA GLN A 109 11.87 7.36 6.17
C GLN A 109 12.63 8.26 7.13
N GLN A 110 12.99 7.75 8.31
CA GLN A 110 13.77 8.48 9.30
C GLN A 110 15.25 8.54 8.92
N GLU A 111 15.82 7.44 8.45
CA GLU A 111 17.23 7.36 8.02
C GLU A 111 17.51 8.15 6.74
N HIS A 112 16.53 8.23 5.85
CA HIS A 112 16.65 8.84 4.53
C HIS A 112 15.61 9.94 4.30
N ALA A 113 15.58 10.93 5.19
CA ALA A 113 14.62 12.04 5.15
C ALA A 113 14.69 12.87 3.84
N ASP A 114 15.80 12.83 3.12
CA ASP A 114 16.04 13.51 1.84
C ASP A 114 15.62 12.70 0.61
N ILE A 115 15.29 11.41 0.78
CA ILE A 115 14.98 10.49 -0.32
C ILE A 115 13.47 10.31 -0.47
N ASP A 116 12.97 10.48 -1.70
CA ASP A 116 11.64 10.00 -2.07
C ASP A 116 11.65 8.45 -2.15
N LEU A 117 11.27 7.81 -1.05
CA LEU A 117 11.20 6.34 -0.96
C LEU A 117 10.22 5.73 -1.97
N LEU A 118 9.12 6.41 -2.30
CA LEU A 118 8.17 5.90 -3.28
C LEU A 118 8.86 5.76 -4.64
N TYR A 119 9.58 6.81 -5.04
CA TYR A 119 10.35 6.81 -6.26
C TYR A 119 11.48 5.76 -6.24
N ALA A 120 12.18 5.61 -5.11
CA ALA A 120 13.21 4.60 -4.93
C ALA A 120 12.66 3.17 -5.11
N PHE A 121 11.52 2.86 -4.47
CA PHE A 121 10.85 1.57 -4.57
C PHE A 121 10.38 1.27 -5.99
N VAL A 122 9.72 2.22 -6.66
CA VAL A 122 9.27 2.06 -8.05
C VAL A 122 10.45 1.81 -8.98
N ARG A 123 11.55 2.56 -8.82
CA ARG A 123 12.78 2.40 -9.60
C ARG A 123 13.41 1.02 -9.36
N ALA A 124 13.46 0.54 -8.13
CA ALA A 124 13.97 -0.79 -7.80
C ALA A 124 13.11 -1.91 -8.42
N ALA A 125 11.78 -1.78 -8.37
CA ALA A 125 10.84 -2.73 -9.00
C ALA A 125 11.07 -2.84 -10.52
N ALA A 126 11.29 -1.72 -11.19
CA ALA A 126 11.52 -1.68 -12.62
C ALA A 126 12.80 -2.44 -13.03
N LYS A 127 13.87 -2.34 -12.21
CA LYS A 127 15.14 -3.06 -12.43
C LYS A 127 15.01 -4.57 -12.21
N ARG A 128 14.14 -5.03 -11.31
CA ARG A 128 13.92 -6.45 -11.01
C ARG A 128 13.20 -7.21 -12.12
N ARG A 129 12.62 -6.54 -13.11
CA ARG A 129 11.97 -7.26 -14.21
C ARG A 129 13.05 -7.95 -15.05
N PRO A 130 13.01 -9.29 -15.19
CA PRO A 130 13.79 -9.90 -16.25
C PRO A 130 13.37 -9.23 -17.55
N ARG A 131 14.34 -8.72 -18.32
CA ARG A 131 14.11 -8.45 -19.73
C ARG A 131 13.56 -9.77 -20.26
N ARG A 132 12.27 -9.82 -20.62
CA ARG A 132 11.76 -10.96 -21.38
C ARG A 132 12.77 -11.12 -22.52
N PRO A 133 13.42 -12.29 -22.69
CA PRO A 133 14.09 -12.56 -23.94
C PRO A 133 13.06 -12.23 -25.01
N ALA A 134 13.42 -11.37 -25.96
CA ALA A 134 12.57 -11.16 -27.10
C ALA A 134 12.39 -12.54 -27.73
N LEU A 135 11.25 -13.19 -27.50
CA LEU A 135 10.85 -14.38 -28.24
C LEU A 135 10.43 -13.89 -29.63
N LEU A 136 11.43 -13.45 -30.38
CA LEU A 136 11.52 -13.55 -31.83
C LEU A 136 12.51 -14.70 -31.98
N THR A 137 12.07 -15.92 -32.24
CA THR A 137 11.84 -16.36 -33.61
C THR A 137 10.70 -17.36 -33.72
N SER A 138 10.01 -17.29 -34.86
CA SER A 138 9.08 -18.25 -35.42
C SER A 138 9.49 -19.72 -35.20
N ASN A 139 8.56 -20.54 -34.74
CA ASN A 139 8.67 -21.99 -34.77
C ASN A 139 8.68 -22.46 -36.25
N PRO A 140 9.75 -23.07 -36.77
CA PRO A 140 9.83 -23.48 -38.19
C PRO A 140 9.06 -24.78 -38.48
N TYR A 141 8.49 -25.43 -37.47
CA TYR A 141 7.71 -26.65 -37.63
C TYR A 141 6.22 -26.36 -37.66
N HIS A 142 5.74 -25.77 -38.75
CA HIS A 142 4.34 -25.87 -39.15
C HIS A 142 4.28 -26.77 -40.39
N PRO A 143 3.84 -28.03 -40.28
CA PRO A 143 3.50 -28.83 -41.44
C PRO A 143 2.16 -28.33 -41.99
N THR A 144 2.15 -27.76 -43.19
CA THR A 144 0.91 -27.55 -43.93
C THR A 144 0.44 -28.90 -44.46
N SER A 145 -0.68 -29.40 -43.92
CA SER A 145 -1.31 -30.60 -44.46
C SER A 145 -2.07 -30.28 -45.75
N SER A 146 -1.97 -31.23 -46.69
CA SER A 146 -2.98 -31.69 -47.65
C SER A 146 -3.46 -30.76 -48.77
N GLY A 147 -3.23 -31.22 -50.00
CA GLY A 147 -3.93 -30.76 -51.20
C GLY A 147 -3.48 -31.52 -52.45
N GLU A 148 -3.83 -32.81 -52.56
CA GLU A 148 -3.84 -33.52 -53.84
C GLU A 148 -4.70 -32.77 -54.86
N THR A 149 -4.25 -32.64 -56.11
CA THR A 149 -5.14 -32.71 -57.29
C THR A 149 -4.35 -33.15 -58.51
N LYS A 150 -4.96 -34.09 -59.23
CA LYS A 150 -4.46 -34.81 -60.40
C LYS A 150 -4.35 -33.90 -61.63
N GLY A 151 -3.43 -34.25 -62.54
CA GLY A 151 -3.35 -33.79 -63.91
C GLY A 151 -2.42 -34.69 -64.69
#